data_AF-A0A7W9T1U0-F1
#
_entry.id   AF-A0A7W9T1U0-F1
#
_cell.length_a   1.000
_cell.length_b   1.000
_cell.length_c   1.000
_cell.angle_alpha   90.00
_cell.angle_beta   90.00
_cell.angle_gamma   90.00
#
_symmetry.space_group_name_H-M   'P 1'
#
loop_
_entity.id
_entity.type
_entity.pdbx_description
1 polymer ?
#
loop_
_entity_poly.entity_id
_entity_poly.type
_entity_poly.pdbx_seq_one_letter_code
_entity_poly.pdbx_strand_id
1 'polypeptide(L)'
;MRIVFFTAALAGLLFSGCSEAQTQEASAGEKQEKSGKSGKKKGKKGKGAADIANLVETGKMNGVPESSGLALTGEAGTFYTHGDEGARPILFKVDASGRTLAELEVPVQGDDWESITRDPRGNLYIGDVGNNNNNRRDLVIYRVNPQNIQQVQEIKLKYPDQQDFPPARSEQNFDCEATLWHGGNVYLFTKDRGQQQTSKVYAVPDQPGSYTARLITKLAIPGEVTDAALSPDGRRLVLLARQEMFVLEGSNFEQALKATPRQISLKGAGQTEGAVFTDNNTLYISSEQGALYKYAF
;
A
#
# COMPACT_ATOMS: atom_id res chain seq x y z
N MET A 1 5.22 67.14 -8.88
CA MET A 1 4.22 67.22 -7.78
C MET A 1 3.48 65.89 -7.80
N ARG A 2 3.69 64.90 -6.95
CA ARG A 2 3.94 64.88 -5.50
C ARG A 2 5.03 63.88 -5.14
N ILE A 3 5.83 64.27 -4.16
CA ILE A 3 6.86 63.50 -3.46
C ILE A 3 6.15 62.74 -2.33
N VAL A 4 6.48 61.46 -2.13
CA VAL A 4 6.09 60.71 -0.93
C VAL A 4 7.37 60.22 -0.26
N PHE A 5 7.51 60.60 1.01
CA PHE A 5 8.66 60.41 1.87
C PHE A 5 8.76 58.97 2.40
N PHE A 6 10.00 58.47 2.47
CA PHE A 6 10.39 57.31 3.29
C PHE A 6 10.53 57.74 4.76
N THR A 7 9.99 56.95 5.69
CA THR A 7 10.37 56.98 7.11
C THR A 7 10.67 55.56 7.58
N ALA A 8 11.90 55.37 8.04
CA ALA A 8 12.35 54.20 8.78
C ALA A 8 12.12 54.44 10.28
N ALA A 9 11.73 53.40 11.01
CA ALA A 9 11.80 53.40 12.48
C ALA A 9 12.19 52.01 12.99
N LEU A 10 13.22 52.03 13.84
CA LEU A 10 13.94 50.94 14.47
C LEU A 10 13.42 50.77 15.91
N ALA A 11 13.14 49.53 16.34
CA ALA A 11 13.00 49.14 17.75
C ALA A 11 13.10 47.59 17.78
N GLY A 12 13.80 46.89 18.67
CA GLY A 12 14.40 47.22 19.96
C GLY A 12 14.30 45.94 20.80
N LEU A 13 15.40 45.20 20.92
CA LEU A 13 15.52 43.98 21.73
C LEU A 13 15.49 44.32 23.23
N LEU A 14 14.71 43.59 24.02
CA LEU A 14 14.92 43.47 25.47
C LEU A 14 14.71 42.04 25.93
N PHE A 15 15.73 41.53 26.62
CA PHE A 15 15.77 40.28 27.36
C PHE A 15 15.11 40.45 28.74
N SER A 16 14.50 39.37 29.24
CA SER A 16 14.30 39.08 30.67
C SER A 16 14.27 37.55 30.77
N GLY A 17 15.02 36.83 31.63
CA GLY A 17 15.73 37.21 32.84
C GLY A 17 15.26 36.32 34.00
N CYS A 18 15.90 35.15 34.13
CA CYS A 18 16.15 34.25 35.28
C CYS A 18 15.17 34.14 36.47
N SER A 19 14.98 32.90 36.92
CA SER A 19 15.22 32.57 38.34
C SER A 19 15.74 31.12 38.51
N GLU A 20 16.67 30.99 39.44
CA GLU A 20 17.61 29.89 39.68
C GLU A 20 17.05 28.82 40.63
N ALA A 21 17.56 27.59 40.53
CA ALA A 21 17.85 26.77 41.70
C ALA A 21 18.99 25.79 41.40
N GLN A 22 19.97 25.81 42.31
CA GLN A 22 21.33 25.28 42.19
C GLN A 22 21.42 23.76 42.38
N THR A 23 22.37 23.13 41.69
CA THR A 23 22.96 21.83 42.03
C THR A 23 24.42 22.03 42.41
N GLN A 24 24.83 21.50 43.57
CA GLN A 24 26.23 21.22 43.90
C GLN A 24 26.38 19.82 44.52
N GLU A 25 27.54 19.24 44.20
CA GLU A 25 28.00 17.87 44.40
C GLU A 25 28.35 17.51 45.86
N ALA A 26 28.35 16.23 46.22
CA ALA A 26 29.59 15.45 46.46
C ALA A 26 29.42 14.17 47.33
N SER A 27 30.09 13.11 46.85
CA SER A 27 30.80 11.97 47.48
C SER A 27 30.19 11.04 48.55
N ALA A 28 30.13 9.77 48.13
CA ALA A 28 30.73 8.55 48.71
C ALA A 28 30.39 8.06 50.14
N GLY A 29 29.91 6.81 50.21
CA GLY A 29 29.92 5.94 51.39
C GLY A 29 29.57 4.50 51.02
N GLU A 30 30.45 3.55 51.36
CA GLU A 30 30.43 2.12 50.97
C GLU A 30 29.46 1.21 51.75
N LYS A 31 29.08 0.10 51.06
CA LYS A 31 28.83 -1.29 51.50
C LYS A 31 27.70 -1.64 52.50
N GLN A 32 26.78 -2.49 52.04
CA GLN A 32 26.65 -3.88 52.54
C GLN A 32 25.75 -4.77 51.66
N GLU A 33 26.21 -6.00 51.42
CA GLU A 33 25.51 -7.09 50.73
C GLU A 33 24.23 -7.55 51.45
N LYS A 34 23.23 -7.99 50.67
CA LYS A 34 22.51 -9.25 50.96
C LYS A 34 21.84 -9.84 49.73
N SER A 35 21.97 -11.16 49.66
CA SER A 35 21.57 -12.13 48.65
C SER A 35 20.06 -12.24 48.41
N GLY A 36 19.66 -12.67 47.20
CA GLY A 36 18.26 -13.05 46.96
C GLY A 36 17.86 -13.41 45.53
N LYS A 37 18.07 -14.67 45.15
CA LYS A 37 17.29 -15.50 44.20
C LYS A 37 17.17 -15.10 42.72
N SER A 38 17.75 -15.99 41.92
CA SER A 38 17.50 -16.25 40.50
C SER A 38 16.02 -16.53 40.19
N GLY A 39 15.42 -15.64 39.39
CA GLY A 39 14.13 -15.85 38.73
C GLY A 39 14.35 -15.97 37.23
N LYS A 40 14.38 -17.20 36.73
CA LYS A 40 14.48 -17.56 35.31
C LYS A 40 13.24 -17.03 34.57
N LYS A 41 13.30 -15.83 33.99
CA LYS A 41 12.28 -15.34 33.04
C LYS A 41 12.34 -16.21 31.78
N LYS A 42 11.47 -17.21 31.72
CA LYS A 42 11.14 -17.91 30.46
C LYS A 42 10.74 -16.86 29.44
N GLY A 43 11.52 -16.73 28.38
CA GLY A 43 11.14 -15.99 27.19
C GLY A 43 9.77 -16.50 26.73
N LYS A 44 8.80 -15.60 26.70
CA LYS A 44 7.50 -15.84 26.10
C LYS A 44 7.76 -15.90 24.60
N LYS A 45 8.02 -17.11 24.07
CA LYS A 45 7.98 -17.35 22.62
C LYS A 45 6.64 -16.79 22.13
N GLY A 46 6.69 -15.84 21.20
CA GLY A 46 5.50 -15.34 20.53
C GLY A 46 4.68 -16.53 20.05
N LYS A 47 3.37 -16.48 20.28
CA LYS A 47 2.45 -17.40 19.60
C LYS A 47 2.67 -17.16 18.11
N GLY A 48 3.26 -18.13 17.41
CA GLY A 48 3.29 -18.13 15.96
C GLY A 48 1.85 -18.02 15.45
N ALA A 49 1.68 -17.37 14.29
CA ALA A 49 0.43 -17.43 13.55
C ALA A 49 -0.04 -18.89 13.49
N ALA A 50 -1.35 -19.13 13.59
CA ALA A 50 -1.87 -20.47 13.33
C ALA A 50 -1.40 -20.89 11.92
N ASP A 51 -1.02 -22.15 11.73
CA ASP A 51 -0.58 -22.65 10.43
C ASP A 51 -1.73 -22.46 9.41
N ILE A 52 -1.64 -21.43 8.57
CA ILE A 52 -2.58 -21.19 7.47
C ILE A 52 -2.18 -22.16 6.36
N ALA A 53 -3.10 -23.04 5.96
CA ALA A 53 -2.81 -24.04 4.94
C ALA A 53 -2.27 -23.38 3.66
N ASN A 54 -1.18 -23.96 3.13
CA ASN A 54 -0.46 -23.53 1.93
C ASN A 54 0.22 -22.15 1.99
N LEU A 55 0.18 -21.45 3.13
CA LEU A 55 0.85 -20.18 3.33
C LEU A 55 2.15 -20.38 4.12
N VAL A 56 3.27 -19.92 3.56
CA VAL A 56 4.58 -20.00 4.20
C VAL A 56 5.19 -18.61 4.25
N GLU A 57 5.58 -18.11 5.43
CA GLU A 57 6.37 -16.88 5.55
C GLU A 57 7.75 -17.11 4.95
N THR A 58 8.14 -16.30 3.96
CA THR A 58 9.43 -16.39 3.27
C THR A 58 10.44 -15.37 3.76
N GLY A 59 9.97 -14.30 4.41
CA GLY A 59 10.86 -13.26 4.92
C GLY A 59 10.12 -12.03 5.43
N LYS A 60 10.89 -10.96 5.69
CA LYS A 60 10.35 -9.70 6.21
C LYS A 60 11.14 -8.49 5.70
N MET A 61 10.42 -7.53 5.14
CA MET A 61 10.88 -6.21 4.75
C MET A 61 11.01 -5.32 5.99
N ASN A 62 12.21 -4.81 6.28
CA ASN A 62 12.48 -3.99 7.47
C ASN A 62 12.70 -2.49 7.15
N GLY A 63 12.68 -2.11 5.87
CA GLY A 63 12.97 -0.74 5.41
C GLY A 63 11.92 -0.14 4.48
N VAL A 64 10.78 -0.83 4.28
CA VAL A 64 9.65 -0.31 3.53
C VAL A 64 8.61 0.18 4.54
N PRO A 65 8.31 1.48 4.61
CA PRO A 65 7.32 2.01 5.54
C PRO A 65 5.92 1.60 5.07
N GLU A 66 5.23 0.75 5.83
CA GLU A 66 3.86 0.29 5.51
C GLU A 66 3.76 -0.23 4.07
N SER A 67 4.38 -1.38 3.81
CA SER A 67 4.46 -1.93 2.45
C SER A 67 3.06 -2.13 1.86
N SER A 68 2.82 -1.48 0.72
CA SER A 68 1.56 -1.51 -0.03
C SER A 68 1.85 -1.93 -1.49
N GLY A 69 1.10 -2.91 -1.99
CA GLY A 69 1.24 -3.49 -3.32
C GLY A 69 2.51 -4.35 -3.60
N LEU A 70 2.39 -5.26 -4.56
CA LEU A 70 3.51 -6.04 -5.12
C LEU A 70 3.45 -6.16 -6.64
N ALA A 71 4.58 -5.96 -7.31
CA ALA A 71 4.73 -6.24 -8.75
C ALA A 71 6.02 -7.01 -9.06
N LEU A 72 6.03 -7.83 -10.10
CA LEU A 72 7.25 -8.50 -10.54
C LEU A 72 8.24 -7.48 -11.12
N THR A 73 9.53 -7.65 -10.88
CA THR A 73 10.55 -6.86 -11.60
C THR A 73 10.83 -7.40 -13.01
N GLY A 74 10.53 -8.68 -13.24
CA GLY A 74 10.99 -9.46 -14.39
C GLY A 74 12.20 -10.36 -14.09
N GLU A 75 12.88 -10.15 -12.95
CA GLU A 75 13.91 -11.03 -12.42
C GLU A 75 13.31 -11.99 -11.39
N ALA A 76 13.61 -13.29 -11.53
CA ALA A 76 13.04 -14.32 -10.68
C ALA A 76 13.30 -14.07 -9.18
N GLY A 77 12.25 -14.18 -8.37
CA GLY A 77 12.34 -14.03 -6.92
C GLY A 77 12.56 -12.59 -6.45
N THR A 78 12.30 -11.58 -7.29
CA THR A 78 12.36 -10.18 -6.90
C THR A 78 11.09 -9.42 -7.27
N PHE A 79 10.74 -8.46 -6.43
CA PHE A 79 9.49 -7.71 -6.49
C PHE A 79 9.75 -6.21 -6.35
N TYR A 80 8.88 -5.40 -6.93
CA TYR A 80 8.71 -4.00 -6.57
C TYR A 80 7.57 -3.89 -5.56
N THR A 81 7.74 -3.02 -4.56
CA THR A 81 6.71 -2.56 -3.63
C THR A 81 6.93 -1.06 -3.36
N HIS A 82 6.00 -0.41 -2.69
CA HIS A 82 6.14 0.96 -2.22
C HIS A 82 5.67 1.06 -0.77
N GLY A 83 5.90 2.22 -0.15
CA GLY A 83 5.22 2.56 1.10
C GLY A 83 3.84 3.16 0.83
N ASP A 84 3.04 3.22 1.87
CA ASP A 84 1.66 3.73 1.87
C ASP A 84 1.58 5.27 2.00
N GLU A 85 0.39 5.82 2.27
CA GLU A 85 0.06 7.25 2.42
C GLU A 85 1.16 8.07 3.13
N GLY A 86 1.59 9.16 2.50
CA GLY A 86 2.59 10.08 3.06
C GLY A 86 4.04 9.58 3.02
N ALA A 87 4.29 8.38 2.48
CA ALA A 87 5.65 7.93 2.17
C ALA A 87 6.25 8.71 0.99
N ARG A 88 7.59 8.70 0.91
CA ARG A 88 8.28 9.23 -0.29
C ARG A 88 7.95 8.33 -1.50
N PRO A 89 7.80 8.89 -2.72
CA PRO A 89 7.47 8.15 -3.94
C PRO A 89 8.64 7.28 -4.42
N ILE A 90 8.92 6.22 -3.68
CA ILE A 90 10.05 5.31 -3.89
C ILE A 90 9.51 3.92 -4.17
N LEU A 91 9.97 3.33 -5.28
CA LEU A 91 9.83 1.91 -5.53
C LEU A 91 11.00 1.16 -4.88
N PHE A 92 10.69 0.26 -3.97
CA PHE A 92 11.65 -0.65 -3.37
C PHE A 92 11.71 -1.94 -4.18
N LYS A 93 12.86 -2.25 -4.77
CA LYS A 93 13.13 -3.58 -5.30
C LYS A 93 13.55 -4.48 -4.13
N VAL A 94 12.81 -5.54 -3.86
CA VAL A 94 13.09 -6.50 -2.78
C VAL A 94 13.28 -7.91 -3.35
N ASP A 95 14.07 -8.75 -2.68
CA ASP A 95 14.07 -10.19 -2.94
C ASP A 95 13.00 -10.94 -2.12
N ALA A 96 12.78 -12.22 -2.41
CA ALA A 96 11.80 -13.06 -1.73
C ALA A 96 12.05 -13.29 -0.23
N SER A 97 13.22 -12.89 0.30
CA SER A 97 13.51 -12.87 1.74
C SER A 97 13.13 -11.54 2.41
N GLY A 98 12.69 -10.55 1.62
CA GLY A 98 12.34 -9.21 2.09
C GLY A 98 13.52 -8.24 2.15
N ARG A 99 14.70 -8.61 1.63
CA ARG A 99 15.85 -7.72 1.59
C ARG A 99 15.70 -6.73 0.44
N THR A 100 15.82 -5.43 0.75
CA THR A 100 15.89 -4.35 -0.24
C THR A 100 17.18 -4.46 -1.05
N LEU A 101 17.04 -4.53 -2.36
CA LEU A 101 18.13 -4.62 -3.35
C LEU A 101 18.40 -3.27 -4.02
N ALA A 102 17.36 -2.44 -4.21
CA ALA A 102 17.47 -1.10 -4.78
C ALA A 102 16.26 -0.24 -4.40
N GLU A 103 16.45 1.07 -4.47
CA GLU A 103 15.41 2.08 -4.31
C GLU A 103 15.38 2.95 -5.57
N LEU A 104 14.21 3.15 -6.15
CA LEU A 104 14.00 3.97 -7.34
C LEU A 104 13.04 5.11 -6.98
N GLU A 105 13.57 6.32 -6.88
CA GLU A 105 12.76 7.52 -6.68
C GLU A 105 12.02 7.87 -7.97
N VAL A 106 10.70 7.99 -7.87
CA VAL A 106 9.82 8.39 -8.97
C VAL A 106 9.57 9.90 -8.85
N PRO A 107 9.83 10.71 -9.89
CA PRO A 107 9.80 12.17 -9.80
C PRO A 107 8.36 12.72 -9.87
N VAL A 108 7.54 12.40 -8.87
CA VAL A 108 6.16 12.86 -8.70
C VAL A 108 5.95 13.42 -7.30
N GLN A 109 4.85 14.16 -7.11
CA GLN A 109 4.44 14.69 -5.81
C GLN A 109 3.34 13.83 -5.17
N GLY A 110 3.33 12.52 -5.47
CA GLY A 110 2.23 11.64 -5.11
C GLY A 110 1.94 11.65 -3.60
N ASP A 111 0.67 11.52 -3.25
CA ASP A 111 0.16 11.69 -1.89
C ASP A 111 -0.19 10.33 -1.26
N ASP A 112 -0.95 9.52 -2.01
CA ASP A 112 -1.63 8.33 -1.49
C ASP A 112 -1.48 7.13 -2.46
N TRP A 113 -0.27 6.56 -2.47
CA TRP A 113 0.07 5.40 -3.30
C TRP A 113 -0.42 4.11 -2.66
N GLU A 114 -1.37 3.46 -3.32
CA GLU A 114 -2.06 2.31 -2.74
C GLU A 114 -1.79 0.99 -3.48
N SER A 115 -1.34 1.05 -4.73
CA SER A 115 -1.18 -0.18 -5.52
C SER A 115 -0.19 -0.05 -6.64
N ILE A 116 0.34 -1.20 -7.06
CA ILE A 116 1.25 -1.32 -8.19
C ILE A 116 0.97 -2.57 -9.02
N THR A 117 0.93 -2.40 -10.34
CA THR A 117 0.81 -3.51 -11.29
C THR A 117 1.76 -3.33 -12.47
N ARG A 118 1.97 -4.38 -13.27
CA ARG A 118 2.92 -4.40 -14.39
C ARG A 118 2.31 -4.92 -15.68
N ASP A 119 2.64 -4.30 -16.82
CA ASP A 119 2.35 -4.88 -18.14
C ASP A 119 3.43 -5.90 -18.58
N PRO A 120 3.15 -6.75 -19.58
CA PRO A 120 4.13 -7.69 -20.13
C PRO A 120 5.40 -7.03 -20.70
N ARG A 121 5.36 -5.73 -21.02
CA ARG A 121 6.51 -4.96 -21.52
C ARG A 121 7.38 -4.42 -20.39
N GLY A 122 6.96 -4.56 -19.14
CA GLY A 122 7.69 -4.10 -17.96
C GLY A 122 7.41 -2.68 -17.54
N ASN A 123 6.38 -2.03 -18.09
CA ASN A 123 5.89 -0.77 -17.53
C ASN A 123 5.15 -1.06 -16.23
N LEU A 124 5.43 -0.25 -15.22
CA LEU A 124 4.71 -0.25 -13.94
C LEU A 124 3.61 0.80 -14.00
N TYR A 125 2.51 0.49 -13.33
CA TYR A 125 1.35 1.35 -13.14
C TYR A 125 1.15 1.47 -11.63
N ILE A 126 1.41 2.66 -11.10
CA ILE A 126 1.35 2.98 -9.68
C ILE A 126 0.10 3.82 -9.46
N GLY A 127 -0.81 3.35 -8.61
CA GLY A 127 -2.05 4.04 -8.33
C GLY A 127 -1.89 5.04 -7.19
N ASP A 128 -1.86 6.33 -7.50
CA ASP A 128 -2.15 7.40 -6.54
C ASP A 128 -3.66 7.67 -6.60
N VAL A 129 -4.39 6.72 -6.04
CA VAL A 129 -5.85 6.58 -6.18
C VAL A 129 -6.54 6.27 -4.85
N GLY A 130 -5.77 6.18 -3.76
CA GLY A 130 -6.30 6.15 -2.41
C GLY A 130 -7.16 7.36 -2.15
N ASN A 131 -8.30 7.11 -1.53
CA ASN A 131 -9.37 8.07 -1.37
C ASN A 131 -10.22 7.69 -0.15
N ASN A 132 -9.53 7.49 0.98
CA ASN A 132 -10.08 7.18 2.30
C ASN A 132 -11.35 7.99 2.62
N ASN A 133 -11.29 9.30 2.38
CA ASN A 133 -12.38 10.24 2.67
C ASN A 133 -13.45 10.32 1.56
N ASN A 134 -13.29 9.59 0.45
CA ASN A 134 -14.19 9.56 -0.71
C ASN A 134 -14.46 10.96 -1.32
N ASN A 135 -13.51 11.89 -1.19
CA ASN A 135 -13.66 13.30 -1.58
C ASN A 135 -12.60 13.79 -2.59
N ARG A 136 -11.63 12.93 -2.98
CA ARG A 136 -10.60 13.27 -3.98
C ARG A 136 -11.17 13.39 -5.39
N ARG A 137 -10.57 14.28 -6.18
CA ARG A 137 -10.96 14.59 -7.57
C ARG A 137 -9.79 14.53 -8.56
N ASP A 138 -8.63 14.15 -8.06
CA ASP A 138 -7.31 14.26 -8.67
C ASP A 138 -6.63 12.89 -8.83
N LEU A 139 -7.42 11.81 -8.78
CA LEU A 139 -6.95 10.43 -8.90
C LEU A 139 -6.11 10.22 -10.17
N VAL A 140 -4.94 9.61 -10.00
CA VAL A 140 -3.98 9.41 -11.09
C VAL A 140 -3.27 8.06 -10.96
N ILE A 141 -3.09 7.41 -12.10
CA ILE A 141 -2.18 6.26 -12.22
C ILE A 141 -0.92 6.75 -12.93
N TYR A 142 0.23 6.61 -12.28
CA TYR A 142 1.53 6.88 -12.86
C TYR A 142 2.01 5.66 -13.64
N ARG A 143 2.29 5.86 -14.93
CA ARG A 143 2.92 4.85 -15.78
C ARG A 143 4.40 5.17 -15.92
N VAL A 144 5.25 4.23 -15.51
CA VAL A 144 6.70 4.39 -15.51
C VAL A 144 7.40 3.14 -16.05
N ASN A 145 8.56 3.31 -16.68
CA ASN A 145 9.44 2.20 -16.98
C ASN A 145 10.59 2.21 -15.97
N PRO A 146 10.85 1.14 -15.21
CA PRO A 146 11.94 1.12 -14.23
C PRO A 146 13.33 1.38 -14.81
N GLN A 147 13.55 1.08 -16.09
CA GLN A 147 14.80 1.36 -16.81
C GLN A 147 14.95 2.84 -17.18
N ASN A 148 13.86 3.61 -17.12
CA ASN A 148 13.82 5.04 -17.41
C ASN A 148 12.85 5.75 -16.45
N ILE A 149 13.11 5.61 -15.15
CA ILE A 149 12.18 6.03 -14.07
C ILE A 149 11.87 7.53 -14.09
N GLN A 150 12.70 8.33 -14.76
CA GLN A 150 12.52 9.77 -14.90
C GLN A 150 11.41 10.14 -15.90
N GLN A 151 10.98 9.22 -16.76
CA GLN A 151 9.89 9.43 -17.70
C GLN A 151 8.59 8.89 -17.13
N VAL A 152 7.87 9.77 -16.43
CA VAL A 152 6.56 9.47 -15.86
C VAL A 152 5.47 9.95 -16.81
N GLN A 153 4.47 9.09 -17.03
CA GLN A 153 3.26 9.47 -17.74
C GLN A 153 2.05 9.33 -16.81
N GLU A 154 1.03 10.14 -17.04
CA GLU A 154 -0.15 10.20 -16.16
C GLU A 154 -1.40 9.70 -16.86
N ILE A 155 -2.14 8.84 -16.16
CA ILE A 155 -3.49 8.40 -16.52
C ILE A 155 -4.42 8.93 -15.44
N LYS A 156 -5.02 10.11 -15.70
CA LYS A 156 -5.96 10.75 -14.78
C LYS A 156 -7.32 10.13 -14.93
N LEU A 157 -8.03 9.93 -13.83
CA LEU A 157 -9.35 9.35 -13.86
C LEU A 157 -10.34 10.00 -12.91
N LYS A 158 -11.61 9.84 -13.23
CA LYS A 158 -12.73 10.07 -12.32
C LYS A 158 -13.72 8.92 -12.43
N TYR A 159 -14.43 8.63 -11.34
CA TYR A 159 -15.50 7.64 -11.37
C TYR A 159 -16.73 8.20 -12.11
N PRO A 160 -17.42 7.36 -12.89
CA PRO A 160 -18.62 7.79 -13.63
C PRO A 160 -19.81 8.07 -12.70
N ASP A 161 -19.86 7.43 -11.54
CA ASP A 161 -20.99 7.42 -10.60
C ASP A 161 -20.72 8.15 -9.27
N GLN A 162 -19.58 8.83 -9.11
CA GLN A 162 -19.32 9.69 -7.95
C GLN A 162 -19.79 11.12 -8.24
N GLN A 163 -21.00 11.46 -7.77
CA GLN A 163 -21.56 12.80 -7.95
C GLN A 163 -21.15 13.75 -6.81
N ASP A 164 -21.07 13.22 -5.59
CA ASP A 164 -20.75 13.94 -4.36
C ASP A 164 -19.36 13.58 -3.84
N PHE A 165 -18.71 14.53 -3.15
CA PHE A 165 -17.32 14.45 -2.69
C PHE A 165 -17.20 15.03 -1.27
N PRO A 166 -17.49 14.26 -0.21
CA PRO A 166 -17.88 12.85 -0.24
C PRO A 166 -19.38 12.61 -0.47
N PRO A 167 -19.76 11.40 -0.95
CA PRO A 167 -21.15 10.96 -0.93
C PRO A 167 -21.61 10.65 0.50
N ALA A 168 -22.89 10.31 0.65
CA ALA A 168 -23.43 9.83 1.92
C ALA A 168 -22.62 8.63 2.43
N ARG A 169 -22.50 8.48 3.75
CA ARG A 169 -21.63 7.46 4.36
C ARG A 169 -21.90 6.04 3.86
N SER A 170 -23.18 5.68 3.65
CA SER A 170 -23.58 4.35 3.12
C SER A 170 -23.22 4.12 1.65
N GLU A 171 -22.76 5.15 0.94
CA GLU A 171 -22.42 5.15 -0.48
C GLU A 171 -20.92 5.42 -0.72
N GLN A 172 -20.11 5.49 0.34
CA GLN A 172 -18.66 5.69 0.28
C GLN A 172 -17.95 4.42 -0.23
N ASN A 173 -18.01 4.22 -1.54
CA ASN A 173 -17.39 3.12 -2.25
C ASN A 173 -16.67 3.65 -3.51
N PHE A 174 -15.80 4.63 -3.28
CA PHE A 174 -14.93 5.31 -4.24
C PHE A 174 -13.50 5.48 -3.72
N ASP A 175 -13.20 4.81 -2.61
CA ASP A 175 -11.83 4.56 -2.19
C ASP A 175 -11.26 3.40 -3.02
N CYS A 176 -10.04 3.51 -3.53
CA CYS A 176 -9.44 2.50 -4.39
C CYS A 176 -8.06 2.15 -3.91
N GLU A 177 -7.87 0.89 -3.57
CA GLU A 177 -6.60 0.43 -3.00
C GLU A 177 -6.01 -0.76 -3.75
N ALA A 178 -6.58 -1.12 -4.89
CA ALA A 178 -6.11 -2.25 -5.67
C ALA A 178 -6.23 -1.94 -7.16
N THR A 179 -5.13 -2.16 -7.88
CA THR A 179 -5.09 -2.01 -9.34
C THR A 179 -4.49 -3.24 -10.01
N LEU A 180 -4.95 -3.51 -11.24
CA LEU A 180 -4.49 -4.65 -12.02
C LEU A 180 -4.41 -4.28 -13.50
N TRP A 181 -3.25 -4.50 -14.12
CA TRP A 181 -3.11 -4.37 -15.57
C TRP A 181 -3.59 -5.66 -16.25
N HIS A 182 -4.48 -5.54 -17.22
CA HIS A 182 -4.85 -6.67 -18.09
C HIS A 182 -5.38 -6.18 -19.44
N GLY A 183 -4.90 -6.78 -20.54
CA GLY A 183 -5.46 -6.55 -21.88
C GLY A 183 -5.48 -5.08 -22.32
N GLY A 184 -4.44 -4.30 -22.00
CA GLY A 184 -4.33 -2.88 -22.37
C GLY A 184 -5.18 -1.93 -21.51
N ASN A 185 -5.69 -2.40 -20.38
CA ASN A 185 -6.42 -1.59 -19.41
C ASN A 185 -5.80 -1.73 -18.03
N VAL A 186 -5.95 -0.69 -17.21
CA VAL A 186 -5.77 -0.77 -15.76
C VAL A 186 -7.15 -0.86 -15.12
N TYR A 187 -7.39 -1.95 -14.41
CA TYR A 187 -8.58 -2.19 -13.61
C TYR A 187 -8.35 -1.65 -12.21
N LEU A 188 -9.39 -1.07 -11.62
CA LEU A 188 -9.40 -0.50 -10.28
C LEU A 188 -10.46 -1.23 -9.45
N PHE A 189 -10.10 -1.62 -8.23
CA PHE A 189 -10.98 -2.32 -7.30
C PHE A 189 -11.14 -1.46 -6.05
N THR A 190 -12.39 -1.12 -5.72
CA THR A 190 -12.65 -0.23 -4.60
C THR A 190 -12.64 -0.93 -3.25
N LYS A 191 -12.26 -0.15 -2.23
CA LYS A 191 -12.43 -0.44 -0.82
C LYS A 191 -13.75 0.18 -0.35
N ASP A 192 -14.70 -0.67 0.02
CA ASP A 192 -16.05 -0.24 0.38
C ASP A 192 -16.10 0.31 1.80
N ARG A 193 -15.75 1.59 1.96
CA ARG A 193 -15.78 2.32 3.25
C ARG A 193 -17.20 2.51 3.80
N GLY A 194 -18.22 2.34 2.97
CA GLY A 194 -19.61 2.47 3.34
C GLY A 194 -20.19 1.20 3.94
N GLN A 195 -20.40 0.19 3.10
CA GLN A 195 -21.12 -1.03 3.48
C GLN A 195 -20.21 -2.23 3.74
N GLN A 196 -18.94 -2.16 3.33
CA GLN A 196 -17.95 -3.24 3.46
C GLN A 196 -18.44 -4.58 2.89
N GLN A 197 -19.19 -4.54 1.80
CA GLN A 197 -19.83 -5.71 1.19
C GLN A 197 -19.46 -5.92 -0.27
N THR A 198 -19.02 -4.86 -0.96
CA THR A 198 -18.82 -4.93 -2.41
C THR A 198 -17.58 -4.18 -2.88
N SER A 199 -16.76 -4.80 -3.72
CA SER A 199 -15.74 -4.07 -4.47
C SER A 199 -16.27 -3.73 -5.86
N LYS A 200 -16.40 -2.44 -6.19
CA LYS A 200 -16.69 -2.00 -7.55
C LYS A 200 -15.43 -2.16 -8.38
N VAL A 201 -15.61 -2.65 -9.60
CA VAL A 201 -14.51 -2.82 -10.56
C VAL A 201 -14.67 -1.81 -11.68
N TYR A 202 -13.68 -0.95 -11.85
CA TYR A 202 -13.62 0.01 -12.95
C TYR A 202 -12.46 -0.33 -13.88
N ALA A 203 -12.46 0.27 -15.08
CA ALA A 203 -11.32 0.20 -15.98
C ALA A 203 -11.05 1.54 -16.69
N VAL A 204 -9.78 1.80 -16.95
CA VAL A 204 -9.27 2.87 -17.82
C VAL A 204 -8.24 2.29 -18.80
N PRO A 205 -8.07 2.90 -20.00
CA PRO A 205 -6.98 2.50 -20.91
C PRO A 205 -5.60 2.69 -20.26
N ASP A 206 -4.64 1.87 -20.64
CA ASP A 206 -3.26 1.91 -20.11
C ASP A 206 -2.36 2.99 -20.74
N GLN A 207 -2.96 3.96 -21.45
CA GLN A 207 -2.29 5.03 -22.16
C GLN A 207 -2.52 6.39 -21.49
N PRO A 208 -1.53 7.31 -21.53
CA PRO A 208 -1.63 8.61 -20.87
C PRO A 208 -2.85 9.40 -21.35
N GLY A 209 -3.51 10.10 -20.43
CA GLY A 209 -4.72 10.84 -20.75
C GLY A 209 -5.59 11.15 -19.54
N SER A 210 -6.80 11.65 -19.80
CA SER A 210 -7.81 11.90 -18.78
C SER A 210 -9.08 11.16 -19.16
N TYR A 211 -9.56 10.30 -18.26
CA TYR A 211 -10.64 9.37 -18.55
C TYR A 211 -11.77 9.50 -17.53
N THR A 212 -12.99 9.27 -18.00
CA THR A 212 -14.06 8.81 -17.10
C THR A 212 -13.96 7.30 -17.08
N ALA A 213 -13.73 6.71 -15.91
CA ALA A 213 -13.58 5.27 -15.79
C ALA A 213 -14.87 4.54 -16.19
N ARG A 214 -14.75 3.32 -16.70
CA ARG A 214 -15.92 2.48 -17.02
C ARG A 214 -16.21 1.54 -15.86
N LEU A 215 -17.39 1.62 -15.25
CA LEU A 215 -17.85 0.63 -14.28
C LEU A 215 -18.09 -0.70 -15.00
N ILE A 216 -17.35 -1.73 -14.60
CA ILE A 216 -17.35 -3.07 -15.21
C ILE A 216 -18.35 -3.98 -14.50
N THR A 217 -18.22 -4.07 -13.18
CA THR A 217 -19.05 -4.94 -12.33
C THR A 217 -18.95 -4.49 -10.86
N LYS A 218 -19.70 -5.17 -9.99
CA LYS A 218 -19.56 -5.10 -8.53
C LYS A 218 -19.40 -6.51 -8.00
N LEU A 219 -18.28 -6.79 -7.36
CA LEU A 219 -17.98 -8.09 -6.76
C LEU A 219 -18.51 -8.13 -5.34
N ALA A 220 -19.17 -9.22 -4.95
CA ALA A 220 -19.63 -9.45 -3.57
C ALA A 220 -18.44 -9.90 -2.71
N ILE A 221 -17.69 -8.93 -2.20
CA ILE A 221 -16.48 -9.12 -1.41
C ILE A 221 -16.73 -8.53 -0.02
N PRO A 222 -17.06 -9.35 0.99
CA PRO A 222 -17.22 -8.86 2.34
C PRO A 222 -15.86 -8.45 2.91
N GLY A 223 -15.73 -7.19 3.31
CA GLY A 223 -14.49 -6.60 3.80
C GLY A 223 -13.98 -5.44 2.94
N GLU A 224 -12.83 -4.93 3.34
CA GLU A 224 -12.15 -3.81 2.71
C GLU A 224 -11.00 -4.35 1.86
N VAL A 225 -11.13 -4.28 0.53
CA VAL A 225 -10.10 -4.73 -0.42
C VAL A 225 -8.82 -3.93 -0.24
N THR A 226 -7.68 -4.61 -0.30
CA THR A 226 -6.33 -4.04 -0.11
C THR A 226 -5.37 -4.34 -1.26
N ASP A 227 -5.58 -5.41 -2.05
CA ASP A 227 -4.84 -5.59 -3.31
C ASP A 227 -5.58 -6.55 -4.26
N ALA A 228 -5.16 -6.58 -5.53
CA ALA A 228 -5.67 -7.49 -6.57
C ALA A 228 -4.53 -8.12 -7.39
N ALA A 229 -4.60 -9.44 -7.62
CA ALA A 229 -3.64 -10.15 -8.46
C ALA A 229 -4.33 -11.09 -9.45
N LEU A 230 -3.81 -11.18 -10.68
CA LEU A 230 -4.31 -12.09 -11.70
C LEU A 230 -3.23 -13.12 -12.07
N SER A 231 -3.61 -14.39 -12.14
CA SER A 231 -2.70 -15.44 -12.60
C SER A 231 -2.25 -15.19 -14.05
N PRO A 232 -1.03 -15.60 -14.44
CA PRO A 232 -0.51 -15.39 -15.80
C PRO A 232 -1.42 -15.89 -16.93
N ASP A 233 -2.16 -16.99 -16.72
CA ASP A 233 -3.15 -17.51 -17.68
C ASP A 233 -4.48 -16.74 -17.71
N GLY A 234 -4.65 -15.74 -16.84
CA GLY A 234 -5.84 -14.91 -16.73
C GLY A 234 -7.04 -15.59 -16.08
N ARG A 235 -6.87 -16.78 -15.48
CA ARG A 235 -7.99 -17.60 -15.01
C ARG A 235 -8.34 -17.42 -13.54
N ARG A 236 -7.42 -16.93 -12.73
CA ARG A 236 -7.58 -16.76 -11.29
C ARG A 236 -7.32 -15.33 -10.89
N LEU A 237 -8.37 -14.64 -10.48
CA LEU A 237 -8.30 -13.35 -9.82
C LEU A 237 -8.28 -13.59 -8.30
N VAL A 238 -7.36 -12.93 -7.62
CA VAL A 238 -7.26 -12.87 -6.17
C VAL A 238 -7.52 -11.44 -5.74
N LEU A 239 -8.34 -11.26 -4.71
CA LEU A 239 -8.46 -10.01 -3.96
C LEU A 239 -8.06 -10.26 -2.52
N LEU A 240 -7.17 -9.42 -2.00
CA LEU A 240 -6.87 -9.36 -0.57
C LEU A 240 -7.86 -8.42 0.12
N ALA A 241 -8.18 -8.73 1.38
CA ALA A 241 -8.92 -7.85 2.28
C ALA A 241 -8.40 -8.04 3.71
N ARG A 242 -7.27 -7.41 4.01
CA ARG A 242 -6.52 -7.52 5.28
C ARG A 242 -6.14 -8.94 5.72
N GLN A 243 -7.03 -9.66 6.37
CA GLN A 243 -6.77 -11.02 6.89
C GLN A 243 -7.60 -12.06 6.14
N GLU A 244 -8.10 -11.71 4.97
CA GLU A 244 -8.92 -12.56 4.12
C GLU A 244 -8.40 -12.48 2.69
N MET A 245 -8.52 -13.59 1.97
CA MET A 245 -8.23 -13.71 0.55
C MET A 245 -9.43 -14.28 -0.18
N PHE A 246 -9.84 -13.63 -1.25
CA PHE A 246 -10.94 -14.04 -2.09
C PHE A 246 -10.43 -14.51 -3.45
N VAL A 247 -10.73 -15.75 -3.80
CA VAL A 247 -10.28 -16.37 -5.05
C VAL A 247 -11.47 -16.53 -5.99
N LEU A 248 -11.35 -15.94 -7.18
CA LEU A 248 -12.35 -16.02 -8.23
C LEU A 248 -11.74 -16.72 -9.44
N GLU A 249 -12.33 -17.83 -9.87
CA GLU A 249 -11.81 -18.63 -10.98
C GLU A 249 -12.78 -18.69 -12.16
N GLY A 250 -12.24 -18.51 -13.37
CA GLY A 250 -12.99 -18.60 -14.63
C GLY A 250 -12.10 -19.08 -15.78
N SER A 251 -12.67 -19.29 -16.96
CA SER A 251 -11.90 -19.70 -18.14
C SER A 251 -10.95 -18.61 -18.68
N ASN A 252 -11.19 -17.36 -18.30
CA ASN A 252 -10.42 -16.15 -18.57
C ASN A 252 -10.82 -15.06 -17.54
N PHE A 253 -10.24 -13.86 -17.66
CA PHE A 253 -10.43 -12.78 -16.70
C PHE A 253 -11.88 -12.31 -16.63
N GLU A 254 -12.55 -12.20 -17.77
CA GLU A 254 -13.95 -11.79 -17.84
C GLU A 254 -14.91 -12.79 -17.17
N GLN A 255 -14.59 -14.09 -17.21
CA GLN A 255 -15.34 -15.11 -16.48
C GLN A 255 -14.97 -15.14 -14.99
N ALA A 256 -13.71 -14.88 -14.63
CA ALA A 256 -13.29 -14.77 -13.23
C ALA A 256 -14.04 -13.63 -12.52
N LEU A 257 -14.23 -12.47 -13.17
CA LEU A 257 -15.03 -11.36 -12.65
C LEU A 257 -16.53 -11.68 -12.43
N LYS A 258 -17.01 -12.81 -12.94
CA LYS A 258 -18.40 -13.28 -12.76
C LYS A 258 -18.50 -14.45 -11.79
N ALA A 259 -17.37 -15.00 -11.35
CA ALA A 259 -17.34 -16.16 -10.47
C ALA A 259 -17.76 -15.79 -9.05
N THR A 260 -18.30 -16.77 -8.33
CA THR A 260 -18.54 -16.63 -6.89
C THR A 260 -17.19 -16.70 -6.15
N PRO A 261 -16.84 -15.69 -5.32
CA PRO A 261 -15.58 -15.71 -4.60
C PRO A 261 -15.50 -16.86 -3.60
N ARG A 262 -14.39 -17.60 -3.61
CA ARG A 262 -14.02 -18.53 -2.55
C ARG A 262 -13.18 -17.78 -1.51
N GLN A 263 -13.71 -17.63 -0.31
CA GLN A 263 -13.02 -16.99 0.80
C GLN A 263 -12.03 -17.96 1.48
N ILE A 264 -10.85 -17.44 1.79
CA ILE A 264 -9.79 -18.12 2.54
C ILE A 264 -9.35 -17.17 3.65
N SER A 265 -9.42 -17.63 4.89
CA SER A 265 -8.93 -16.82 6.01
C SER A 265 -7.40 -16.86 6.07
N LEU A 266 -6.80 -15.67 6.14
CA LEU A 266 -5.39 -15.42 6.38
C LEU A 266 -5.16 -14.91 7.82
N LYS A 267 -6.07 -15.23 8.74
CA LYS A 267 -5.98 -14.78 10.13
C LYS A 267 -4.64 -15.15 10.77
N GLY A 268 -3.88 -14.13 11.13
CA GLY A 268 -2.53 -14.26 11.69
C GLY A 268 -1.41 -13.82 10.76
N ALA A 269 -1.69 -13.60 9.47
CA ALA A 269 -0.70 -13.10 8.49
C ALA A 269 -0.41 -11.59 8.62
N GLY A 270 -1.12 -10.87 9.49
CA GLY A 270 -1.07 -9.41 9.57
C GLY A 270 -2.10 -8.76 8.64
N GLN A 271 -1.97 -7.46 8.39
CA GLN A 271 -2.78 -6.75 7.43
C GLN A 271 -2.11 -6.91 6.05
N THR A 272 -2.66 -7.78 5.19
CA THR A 272 -2.08 -8.07 3.88
C THR A 272 -2.45 -6.99 2.86
N GLU A 273 -1.45 -6.45 2.17
CA GLU A 273 -1.54 -5.23 1.36
C GLU A 273 -0.93 -5.38 -0.04
N GLY A 274 -0.26 -6.50 -0.32
CA GLY A 274 0.34 -6.74 -1.63
C GLY A 274 0.16 -8.18 -2.07
N ALA A 275 -0.11 -8.41 -3.36
CA ALA A 275 -0.30 -9.71 -3.96
C ALA A 275 0.29 -9.75 -5.38
N VAL A 276 1.09 -10.77 -5.70
CA VAL A 276 1.59 -10.98 -7.07
C VAL A 276 1.80 -12.45 -7.39
N PHE A 277 1.29 -12.87 -8.55
CA PHE A 277 1.55 -14.23 -9.06
C PHE A 277 2.94 -14.30 -9.69
N THR A 278 3.72 -15.32 -9.34
CA THR A 278 4.98 -15.65 -10.04
C THR A 278 4.78 -16.72 -11.10
N ASP A 279 3.73 -17.53 -10.96
CA ASP A 279 3.25 -18.53 -11.91
C ASP A 279 1.75 -18.78 -11.65
N ASN A 280 1.12 -19.73 -12.35
CA ASN A 280 -0.32 -20.00 -12.19
C ASN A 280 -0.70 -20.62 -10.82
N ASN A 281 0.25 -21.08 -10.02
CA ASN A 281 0.02 -21.80 -8.75
C ASN A 281 0.71 -21.16 -7.54
N THR A 282 1.58 -20.16 -7.75
CA THR A 282 2.31 -19.49 -6.70
C THR A 282 1.95 -18.01 -6.64
N LEU A 283 1.44 -17.58 -5.48
CA LEU A 283 1.18 -16.19 -5.15
C LEU A 283 2.10 -15.73 -4.02
N TYR A 284 2.74 -14.59 -4.18
CA TYR A 284 3.40 -13.88 -3.09
C TYR A 284 2.47 -12.85 -2.50
N ILE A 285 2.48 -12.74 -1.17
CA ILE A 285 1.66 -11.81 -0.40
C ILE A 285 2.56 -11.00 0.52
N SER A 286 2.40 -9.68 0.58
CA SER A 286 3.02 -8.83 1.62
C SER A 286 1.99 -8.36 2.64
N SER A 287 2.46 -8.08 3.85
CA SER A 287 1.72 -7.30 4.84
C SER A 287 2.29 -5.89 4.97
N GLU A 288 1.46 -4.97 5.43
CA GLU A 288 1.81 -3.60 5.87
C GLU A 288 3.02 -3.60 6.83
N GLN A 289 3.10 -4.59 7.74
CA GLN A 289 4.21 -4.74 8.70
C GLN A 289 5.49 -5.36 8.09
N GLY A 290 5.51 -5.56 6.77
CA GLY A 290 6.63 -6.02 5.97
C GLY A 290 6.79 -7.55 5.84
N ALA A 291 5.97 -8.38 6.48
CA ALA A 291 6.05 -9.83 6.28
C ALA A 291 5.78 -10.20 4.82
N LEU A 292 6.53 -11.16 4.29
CA LEU A 292 6.33 -11.74 2.96
C LEU A 292 5.95 -13.21 3.12
N TYR A 293 4.92 -13.61 2.37
CA TYR A 293 4.42 -14.96 2.34
C TYR A 293 4.39 -15.50 0.92
N LYS A 294 4.53 -16.80 0.79
CA LYS A 294 4.25 -17.57 -0.42
C LYS A 294 3.02 -18.44 -0.17
N TYR A 295 2.00 -18.30 -0.99
CA TYR A 295 0.81 -19.13 -1.02
C TYR A 295 0.84 -20.08 -2.22
N ALA A 296 0.61 -21.37 -1.99
CA ALA A 296 0.49 -22.38 -3.03
C ALA A 296 -0.99 -22.77 -3.26
N PHE A 297 -1.44 -22.68 -4.53
CA PHE A 297 -2.78 -23.08 -4.95
C PHE A 297 -2.89 -24.58 -5.25
#